data_AF-A0A6C0LC20-F1
#
_entry.id   AF-A0A6C0LC20-F1
#
_cell.length_a   1.000
_cell.length_b   1.000
_cell.length_c   1.000
_cell.angle_alpha   90.00
_cell.angle_beta   90.00
_cell.angle_gamma   90.00
#
_symmetry.space_group_name_H-M   'P 1'
#
loop_
_entity.id
_entity.type
_entity.pdbx_description
1 polymer ?
#
loop_
_entity_poly.entity_id
_entity_poly.type
_entity_poly.pdbx_seq_one_letter_code
_entity_poly.pdbx_strand_id
1 'polypeptide(L)'
;MTDYSRMRGEDMKLFVFEWIILHPEEGKGIKYVRNLNKAELRKACLFIDGKMSKEEFMEEVIFPKKLYFSETAKQRYLKNKGEGNKEDDDDEDDDKEDDDDEDENKEDDDDEDDDDDKNDEDDDKDDDDDE
;
A
#
# COMPACT_ATOMS: atom_id res chain seq x y z
N MET A 1 16.90 -6.13 6.14
CA MET A 1 15.68 -6.95 5.98
C MET A 1 14.51 -6.03 6.24
N THR A 2 13.55 -5.92 5.32
CA THR A 2 12.44 -4.95 5.45
C THR A 2 11.55 -5.32 6.63
N ASP A 3 11.35 -4.37 7.54
CA ASP A 3 10.44 -4.51 8.67
C ASP A 3 9.08 -3.90 8.30
N TYR A 4 8.17 -4.75 7.87
CA TYR A 4 6.80 -4.37 7.53
C TYR A 4 5.96 -3.98 8.75
N SER A 5 6.49 -4.04 9.98
CA SER A 5 5.74 -3.60 11.16
C SER A 5 5.61 -2.09 11.27
N ARG A 6 6.63 -1.38 10.77
CA ARG A 6 6.75 0.08 10.81
C ARG A 6 6.20 0.77 9.55
N MET A 7 5.92 0.01 8.50
CA MET A 7 5.38 0.54 7.25
C MET A 7 3.89 0.90 7.41
N ARG A 8 3.46 1.99 6.76
CA ARG A 8 2.05 2.40 6.75
C ARG A 8 1.21 1.41 5.94
N GLY A 9 -0.09 1.34 6.25
CA GLY A 9 -0.99 0.42 5.56
C GLY A 9 -1.08 0.72 4.06
N GLU A 10 -1.06 2.00 3.70
CA GLU A 10 -1.14 2.53 2.34
C GLU A 10 0.08 2.13 1.53
N ASP A 11 1.27 2.27 2.12
CA ASP A 11 2.53 1.87 1.51
C ASP A 11 2.57 0.34 1.28
N MET A 12 2.08 -0.47 2.22
CA MET A 12 1.94 -1.91 2.02
C MET A 12 0.93 -2.26 0.92
N LYS A 13 -0.22 -1.56 0.85
CA LYS A 13 -1.21 -1.75 -0.22
C LYS A 13 -0.58 -1.47 -1.57
N LEU A 14 0.14 -0.36 -1.71
CA LEU A 14 0.82 0.02 -2.96
C LEU A 14 1.86 -1.02 -3.36
N PHE A 15 2.70 -1.46 -2.43
CA PHE A 15 3.68 -2.53 -2.67
C PHE A 15 3.03 -3.82 -3.17
N VAL A 16 1.95 -4.26 -2.51
CA VAL A 16 1.21 -5.47 -2.92
C VAL A 16 0.59 -5.28 -4.30
N PHE A 17 0.02 -4.11 -4.61
CA PHE A 17 -0.54 -3.81 -5.93
C PHE A 17 0.51 -3.83 -7.03
N GLU A 18 1.65 -3.16 -6.81
CA GLU A 18 2.76 -3.15 -7.73
C GLU A 18 3.23 -4.57 -8.03
N TRP A 19 3.39 -5.39 -7.00
CA TRP A 19 3.77 -6.79 -7.17
C TRP A 19 2.76 -7.60 -7.98
N ILE A 20 1.45 -7.45 -7.71
CA ILE A 20 0.39 -8.14 -8.47
C ILE A 20 0.41 -7.75 -9.96
N ILE A 21 0.67 -6.47 -10.27
CA ILE A 21 0.77 -5.99 -11.65
C ILE A 21 1.95 -6.68 -12.35
N LEU A 22 3.07 -6.85 -11.66
CA LEU A 22 4.26 -7.52 -12.18
C LEU A 22 4.11 -9.06 -12.24
N HIS A 23 3.29 -9.65 -11.36
CA HIS A 23 3.13 -11.10 -11.17
C HIS A 23 1.65 -11.52 -11.24
N PRO A 24 0.98 -11.35 -12.40
CA PRO A 24 -0.48 -11.49 -12.49
C PRO A 24 -0.99 -12.91 -12.21
N GLU A 25 -0.24 -13.95 -12.57
CA GLU A 25 -0.63 -15.35 -12.33
C GLU A 25 -0.62 -15.71 -10.84
N GLU A 26 0.36 -15.20 -10.10
CA GLU A 26 0.51 -15.43 -8.66
C GLU A 26 -0.44 -14.53 -7.87
N GLY A 27 -0.60 -13.29 -8.32
CA GLY A 27 -1.51 -12.28 -7.74
C GLY A 27 -3.00 -12.55 -7.96
N LYS A 28 -3.39 -13.47 -8.86
CA LYS A 28 -4.80 -13.78 -9.19
C LYS A 28 -5.66 -14.17 -7.98
N GLY A 29 -5.04 -14.70 -6.93
CA GLY A 29 -5.70 -15.04 -5.66
C GLY A 29 -5.96 -13.86 -4.73
N ILE A 30 -5.26 -12.74 -4.93
CA ILE A 30 -5.23 -11.58 -4.03
C ILE A 30 -6.16 -10.49 -4.54
N LYS A 31 -7.47 -10.74 -4.51
CA LYS A 31 -8.48 -9.80 -5.04
C LYS A 31 -8.91 -8.71 -4.05
N TYR A 32 -8.64 -8.91 -2.77
CA TYR A 32 -9.21 -8.13 -1.68
C TYR A 32 -8.18 -7.22 -0.98
N VAL A 33 -7.08 -6.86 -1.66
CA VAL A 33 -5.98 -6.05 -1.09
C VAL A 33 -6.49 -4.79 -0.39
N ARG A 34 -7.45 -4.07 -1.00
CA ARG A 34 -8.05 -2.85 -0.42
C ARG A 34 -8.77 -3.11 0.91
N ASN A 35 -9.21 -4.34 1.13
CA ASN A 35 -9.97 -4.73 2.30
C ASN A 35 -9.12 -5.45 3.33
N LEU A 36 -7.82 -5.65 3.07
CA LEU A 36 -6.93 -6.26 4.05
C LEU A 36 -6.58 -5.25 5.14
N ASN A 37 -6.65 -5.67 6.39
CA ASN A 37 -6.17 -4.86 7.52
C ASN A 37 -4.63 -4.88 7.58
N LYS A 38 -4.03 -4.05 8.45
CA LYS A 38 -2.56 -3.92 8.54
C LYS A 38 -1.84 -5.25 8.84
N ALA A 39 -2.44 -6.15 9.61
CA ALA A 39 -1.87 -7.46 9.90
C ALA A 39 -1.93 -8.41 8.69
N GLU A 40 -3.06 -8.42 7.97
CA GLU A 40 -3.26 -9.18 6.74
C GLU A 40 -2.34 -8.67 5.61
N LEU A 41 -2.17 -7.35 5.50
CA LEU A 41 -1.23 -6.71 4.58
C LEU A 41 0.21 -7.12 4.88
N ARG A 42 0.60 -7.15 6.15
CA ARG A 42 1.93 -7.64 6.55
C ARG A 42 2.17 -9.08 6.08
N LYS A 43 1.19 -9.96 6.24
CA LYS A 43 1.28 -11.35 5.75
C LYS A 43 1.40 -11.42 4.23
N ALA A 44 0.68 -10.55 3.51
CA ALA A 44 0.82 -10.44 2.06
C ALA A 44 2.25 -9.99 1.66
N CYS A 45 2.81 -9.00 2.35
CA CYS A 45 4.20 -8.58 2.15
C CYS A 45 5.19 -9.72 2.44
N LEU A 46 4.99 -10.49 3.52
CA LEU A 46 5.84 -11.64 3.85
C LEU A 46 5.76 -12.76 2.80
N PHE A 47 4.58 -12.99 2.22
CA PHE A 47 4.39 -13.91 1.11
C PHE A 47 5.15 -13.46 -0.13
N ILE A 48 5.04 -12.17 -0.51
CA ILE A 48 5.76 -11.57 -1.64
C ILE A 48 7.29 -11.70 -1.46
N ASP A 49 7.77 -11.48 -0.23
CA ASP A 49 9.17 -11.62 0.15
C ASP A 49 9.65 -13.09 0.23
N GLY A 50 8.76 -14.07 -0.04
CA GLY A 50 9.08 -15.51 0.01
C GLY A 50 9.29 -16.07 1.42
N LYS A 51 8.87 -15.34 2.46
CA LYS A 51 9.01 -15.72 3.89
C LYS A 51 7.78 -16.44 4.44
N MET A 52 6.67 -16.40 3.71
CA MET A 52 5.44 -17.12 4.00
C MET A 52 5.09 -17.98 2.79
N SER A 53 4.69 -19.24 3.03
CA SER A 53 4.30 -20.13 1.93
C SER A 53 2.98 -19.69 1.30
N LYS A 54 2.75 -20.10 0.06
CA LYS A 54 1.48 -19.81 -0.63
C LYS A 54 0.31 -20.45 0.08
N GLU A 55 0.46 -21.69 0.53
CA GLU A 55 -0.57 -22.43 1.26
C GLU A 55 -0.97 -21.70 2.54
N GLU A 56 0.02 -21.29 3.35
CA GLU A 56 -0.19 -20.54 4.58
C GLU A 56 -0.86 -19.18 4.32
N PHE A 57 -0.40 -18.43 3.33
CA PHE A 57 -1.03 -17.16 2.96
C PHE A 57 -2.49 -17.33 2.51
N MET A 58 -2.78 -18.40 1.76
CA MET A 58 -4.14 -18.70 1.32
C MET A 58 -5.05 -19.08 2.49
N GLU A 59 -4.56 -19.89 3.43
CA GLU A 59 -5.31 -20.33 4.60
C GLU A 59 -5.55 -19.21 5.62
N GLU A 60 -4.54 -18.36 5.86
CA GLU A 60 -4.62 -17.36 6.91
C GLU A 60 -5.22 -16.02 6.46
N VAL A 61 -5.16 -15.70 5.16
CA VAL A 61 -5.61 -14.40 4.65
C VAL A 61 -6.72 -14.56 3.61
N ILE A 62 -6.50 -15.35 2.56
CA ILE A 62 -7.39 -15.35 1.39
C ILE A 62 -8.71 -16.08 1.66
N PHE A 63 -8.68 -17.28 2.25
CA PHE A 63 -9.90 -18.05 2.52
C PHE A 63 -10.81 -17.38 3.56
N PRO A 64 -10.32 -16.88 4.71
CA PRO A 64 -11.15 -16.16 5.67
C PRO A 64 -11.84 -14.94 5.02
N LYS A 65 -11.09 -14.16 4.24
CA LYS A 65 -11.65 -12.96 3.58
C LYS A 65 -12.71 -13.32 2.54
N LYS A 66 -12.48 -14.38 1.77
CA LYS A 66 -13.45 -14.88 0.78
C LYS A 66 -14.74 -15.37 1.45
N LEU A 67 -14.63 -16.06 2.59
CA LEU A 67 -15.78 -16.52 3.36
C LEU A 67 -16.59 -15.33 3.88
N TYR A 68 -15.92 -14.37 4.52
CA TYR A 68 -16.54 -13.14 5.03
C TYR A 68 -17.35 -12.43 3.93
N PHE A 69 -16.73 -12.13 2.78
CA PHE A 69 -17.44 -11.45 1.69
C PHE A 69 -18.57 -12.28 1.08
N SER A 70 -18.42 -13.59 1.01
CA SER A 70 -19.49 -14.49 0.56
C SER A 70 -20.69 -14.45 1.51
N GLU A 71 -20.46 -14.42 2.82
CA GLU A 71 -21.52 -14.34 3.82
C GLU A 71 -22.19 -12.97 3.83
N THR A 72 -21.43 -11.88 3.80
CA THR A 72 -21.96 -10.52 3.68
C THR A 72 -22.79 -10.35 2.42
N ALA A 73 -22.34 -10.88 1.28
CA ALA A 73 -23.10 -10.84 0.03
C ALA A 73 -24.43 -11.63 0.12
N LYS A 74 -24.41 -12.80 0.77
CA LYS A 74 -25.64 -13.58 1.03
C LYS A 74 -26.61 -12.81 1.92
N GLN A 75 -26.14 -12.22 3.02
CA GLN A 75 -26.97 -11.41 3.92
C GLN A 75 -27.63 -10.24 3.19
N ARG A 76 -26.87 -9.49 2.37
CA ARG A 76 -27.42 -8.41 1.54
C ARG A 76 -28.47 -8.90 0.54
N TYR A 77 -28.24 -10.04 -0.09
CA TYR A 77 -29.23 -10.64 -1.00
C TYR A 77 -30.51 -11.07 -0.27
N LEU A 78 -30.41 -11.67 0.92
CA LEU A 78 -31.58 -12.02 1.72
C LEU A 78 -32.34 -10.77 2.18
N LYS A 79 -31.64 -9.72 2.65
CA LYS A 79 -32.24 -8.43 3.03
C LYS A 79 -33.00 -7.78 1.87
N ASN A 80 -32.49 -7.92 0.64
CA ASN A 80 -33.15 -7.38 -0.55
C ASN A 80 -34.29 -8.26 -1.09
N LYS A 81 -34.39 -9.53 -0.67
CA LYS A 81 -35.38 -10.50 -1.15
C LYS A 81 -36.54 -10.72 -0.17
N GLY A 82 -36.32 -10.50 1.11
CA GLY A 82 -37.37 -10.45 2.13
C GLY A 82 -37.74 -9.00 2.44
N GLU A 83 -38.75 -8.49 1.73
CA GLU A 83 -39.69 -7.43 2.12
C GLU A 83 -39.18 -6.14 2.81
N GLY A 84 -39.67 -5.01 2.31
CA GLY A 84 -39.70 -3.78 3.09
C GLY A 84 -40.39 -3.99 4.43
N ASN A 85 -39.64 -3.94 5.52
CA ASN A 85 -40.09 -3.48 6.82
C ASN A 85 -38.87 -3.06 7.64
N LYS A 86 -39.04 -1.98 8.41
CA LYS A 86 -38.08 -1.28 9.29
C LYS A 86 -37.28 -2.26 10.18
N GLU A 87 -36.08 -1.97 10.67
CA GLU A 87 -35.65 -0.81 11.46
C GLU A 87 -34.13 -0.57 11.31
N ASP A 88 -33.71 0.65 11.65
CA ASP A 88 -32.34 1.11 11.77
C ASP A 88 -31.50 0.19 12.68
N ASP A 89 -30.27 -0.11 12.26
CA ASP A 89 -29.16 -0.37 13.17
C ASP A 89 -27.95 0.34 12.56
N ASP A 90 -27.62 1.46 13.19
CA ASP A 90 -26.38 2.19 13.05
C ASP A 90 -25.21 1.25 13.38
N ASP A 91 -24.53 0.72 12.37
CA ASP A 91 -23.12 0.34 12.55
C ASP A 91 -22.29 1.59 12.24
N GLU A 92 -22.18 2.46 13.25
CA GLU A 92 -21.10 3.42 13.36
C GLU A 92 -19.79 2.64 13.31
N ASP A 93 -19.18 2.60 12.12
CA ASP A 93 -17.79 2.23 11.92
C ASP A 93 -16.94 3.33 12.58
N ASP A 94 -16.83 3.25 13.91
CA ASP A 94 -15.93 4.08 14.73
C ASP A 94 -14.51 3.58 14.49
N ASP A 95 -14.04 3.78 13.25
CA ASP A 95 -12.67 3.65 12.79
C ASP A 95 -11.87 4.76 13.49
N LYS A 96 -11.59 4.55 14.78
CA LYS A 96 -10.59 5.34 15.51
C LYS A 96 -9.24 4.99 14.94
N GLU A 97 -8.89 5.67 13.86
CA GLU A 97 -7.52 5.94 13.48
C GLU A 97 -6.89 6.72 14.65
N ASP A 98 -6.28 5.96 15.58
CA ASP A 98 -5.34 6.50 16.55
C ASP A 98 -4.07 6.88 15.78
N ASP A 99 -4.13 8.05 15.15
CA ASP A 99 -3.04 8.73 14.47
C ASP A 99 -2.19 9.46 15.52
N ASP A 100 -1.48 8.68 16.34
CA ASP A 100 -0.48 9.21 17.28
C ASP A 100 0.86 9.35 16.53
N ASP A 101 0.88 10.31 15.61
CA ASP A 101 2.05 10.75 14.83
C ASP A 101 2.82 11.83 15.63
N GLU A 102 3.43 11.45 16.76
CA GLU A 102 4.47 12.26 17.41
C GLU A 102 5.84 11.97 16.75
N ASP A 103 6.06 12.56 15.57
CA ASP A 103 7.39 12.67 14.94
C ASP A 103 7.99 14.05 15.26
N GLU A 104 8.68 14.16 16.40
CA GLU A 104 9.61 15.27 16.69
C GLU A 104 10.87 15.14 15.82
N ASN A 105 10.75 15.40 14.53
CA ASN A 105 11.89 15.63 13.66
C ASN A 105 12.48 17.02 13.96
N LYS A 106 13.56 17.04 14.74
CA LYS A 106 14.43 18.22 14.87
C LYS A 106 15.22 18.38 13.59
N GLU A 107 14.87 19.41 12.84
CA GLU A 107 15.61 19.91 11.69
C GLU A 107 17.04 20.29 12.12
N ASP A 108 18.03 19.66 11.47
CA ASP A 108 19.41 20.15 11.44
C ASP A 108 19.45 21.38 10.52
N ASP A 109 19.62 22.55 11.11
CA ASP A 109 20.04 23.79 10.42
C ASP A 109 21.52 23.61 10.01
N ASP A 110 21.76 23.15 8.78
CA ASP A 110 23.06 23.31 8.11
C ASP A 110 23.06 24.70 7.43
N ASP A 111 23.69 25.66 8.11
CA ASP A 111 23.97 27.01 7.63
C ASP A 111 24.81 26.96 6.34
N GLU A 112 24.36 27.78 5.38
CA GLU A 112 24.98 28.09 4.10
C GLU A 112 26.40 28.69 4.28
N ASP A 113 27.34 28.32 3.41
CA ASP A 113 28.35 29.28 2.96
C ASP A 113 28.56 29.10 1.44
N ASP A 114 28.02 30.10 0.76
CA ASP A 114 28.10 30.44 -0.66
C ASP A 114 29.44 31.15 -0.88
N ASP A 115 30.38 30.53 -1.59
CA ASP A 115 31.57 31.22 -2.10
C ASP A 115 31.73 30.94 -3.61
N ASP A 116 31.16 31.91 -4.33
CA ASP A 116 31.31 32.29 -5.73
C ASP A 116 32.80 32.50 -6.06
N ASP A 117 33.42 31.63 -6.86
CA ASP A 117 34.65 32.00 -7.57
C ASP A 117 34.57 31.69 -9.06
N LYS A 118 34.73 32.78 -9.80
CA LYS A 118 34.67 32.91 -11.24
C LYS A 118 35.99 32.46 -11.81
N ASN A 119 35.94 31.67 -12.89
CA ASN A 119 37.01 31.78 -13.86
C ASN A 119 36.43 31.66 -15.28
N ASP A 120 36.36 32.83 -15.91
CA ASP A 120 36.39 33.01 -17.36
C ASP A 120 37.62 32.28 -17.92
N GLU A 121 37.43 31.34 -18.83
CA GLU A 121 38.39 31.12 -19.91
C GLU A 121 37.61 30.94 -21.22
N ASP A 122 37.66 32.01 -22.01
CA ASP A 122 37.49 32.02 -23.45
C ASP A 122 38.34 30.91 -24.11
N ASP A 123 37.75 30.16 -25.04
CA ASP A 123 38.51 29.72 -26.22
C ASP A 123 37.54 29.53 -27.39
N ASP A 124 37.39 30.61 -28.17
CA ASP A 124 36.96 30.61 -29.57
C ASP A 124 37.73 29.54 -30.35
N LYS A 125 37.03 28.57 -30.98
CA LYS A 125 37.46 28.04 -32.29
C LYS A 125 36.29 27.72 -33.20
N ASP A 126 36.26 28.54 -34.24
CA ASP A 126 35.63 28.38 -35.55
C ASP A 126 35.95 27.05 -36.27
N ASP A 127 35.16 26.83 -37.33
CA ASP A 127 35.40 26.00 -38.54
C ASP A 127 35.22 24.48 -38.36
N ASP A 128 34.52 23.70 -39.19
CA ASP A 128 34.00 23.80 -40.57
C ASP A 128 32.75 22.87 -40.62
N ASP A 129 31.65 23.24 -41.28
CA ASP A 129 31.32 22.86 -42.67
C ASP A 129 31.49 21.36 -42.98
N ASP A 130 30.41 20.61 -43.20
CA ASP A 130 29.87 20.35 -44.55
C ASP A 130 28.78 19.24 -44.50
N GLU A 131 27.93 19.30 -45.53
CA GLU A 131 26.65 18.61 -45.82
C GLU A 131 26.44 17.12 -45.46
#